data_AF-A0A963TDI8-F1
#
_entry.id   AF-A0A963TDI8-F1
#
_cell.length_a   1.000
_cell.length_b   1.000
_cell.length_c   1.000
_cell.angle_alpha   90.00
_cell.angle_beta   90.00
_cell.angle_gamma   90.00
#
_symmetry.space_group_name_H-M   'P 1'
#
loop_
_entity.id
_entity.type
_entity.pdbx_description
1 polymer ?
#
loop_
_entity_poly.entity_id
_entity_poly.type
_entity_poly.pdbx_seq_one_letter_code
_entity_poly.pdbx_strand_id
1 'polypeptide(L)' 'MFGWWTDLRVAAGLLARLPLPPPPAGADFTRATRAYPLVGAALGAGAGGVLWIAGLAGLPALAGGFLAVGALILLTGA' A
#
# COMPACT_ATOMS: atom_id res chain seq x y z
N MET A 1 12.89 15.31 -16.34
CA MET A 1 12.55 15.62 -14.93
C MET A 1 11.73 14.46 -14.36
N PHE A 2 12.37 13.52 -13.66
CA PHE A 2 11.63 12.46 -12.95
C PHE A 2 11.17 13.01 -11.60
N GLY A 3 9.88 13.31 -11.50
CA GLY A 3 9.27 13.92 -10.33
C GLY A 3 8.96 12.90 -9.22
N TRP A 4 8.69 13.41 -8.02
CA TRP A 4 8.26 12.64 -6.85
C TRP A 4 7.06 11.71 -7.16
N TRP A 5 6.19 12.12 -8.08
CA TRP A 5 5.05 11.35 -8.58
C TRP A 5 5.45 10.06 -9.32
N THR A 6 6.54 10.09 -10.10
CA THR A 6 7.04 8.90 -10.80
C THR A 6 7.57 7.88 -9.81
N ASP A 7 8.34 8.33 -8.82
CA ASP A 7 8.90 7.46 -7.77
C ASP A 7 7.78 6.80 -6.93
N LEU A 8 6.72 7.56 -6.60
CA LEU A 8 5.51 7.04 -5.95
C LEU A 8 4.84 5.94 -6.76
N ARG A 9 4.66 6.15 -8.07
CA ARG A 9 4.02 5.16 -8.96
C ARG A 9 4.87 3.91 -9.13
N VAL A 10 6.19 4.06 -9.25
CA VAL A 10 7.13 2.93 -9.32
C VAL A 10 7.10 2.14 -8.00
N ALA A 11 7.18 2.83 -6.86
CA ALA A 11 7.09 2.21 -5.54
C ALA A 11 5.74 1.52 -5.30
N ALA A 12 4.63 2.18 -5.66
CA ALA A 12 3.29 1.62 -5.52
C ALA A 12 3.08 0.42 -6.44
N GLY A 13 3.55 0.45 -7.68
CA GLY A 13 3.45 -0.70 -8.59
C GLY A 13 4.28 -1.90 -8.15
N LEU A 14 5.34 -1.68 -7.35
CA LEU A 14 6.15 -2.76 -6.79
C LEU A 14 5.61 -3.30 -5.46
N LEU A 15 5.13 -2.42 -4.58
CA LEU A 15 4.67 -2.79 -3.23
C LEU A 15 3.18 -3.12 -3.15
N ALA A 16 2.37 -2.59 -4.06
CA ALA A 16 0.94 -2.83 -4.15
C ALA A 16 0.62 -3.51 -5.50
N ARG A 17 -0.24 -4.53 -5.50
CA ARG A 17 -0.79 -5.11 -6.75
C ARG A 17 -1.90 -4.23 -7.34
N LEU A 18 -1.67 -2.93 -7.32
CA LEU A 18 -2.59 -1.97 -7.93
C LEU A 18 -2.36 -1.99 -9.45
N PRO A 19 -3.42 -2.03 -10.30
CA PRO A 19 -3.29 -2.01 -11.75
C PRO A 19 -2.85 -0.62 -12.24
N LEU A 20 -1.59 -0.29 -11.97
CA LEU A 20 -0.96 0.97 -12.38
C LEU A 20 -0.35 0.81 -13.77
N PRO A 21 -0.31 1.89 -14.58
CA PRO A 21 0.42 1.90 -15.84
C PRO A 21 1.88 1.48 -15.63
N PRO A 22 2.48 0.71 -16.56
CA PRO A 22 3.86 0.30 -16.44
C PRO A 22 4.77 1.51 -16.29
N PRO A 23 5.86 1.40 -15.50
CA PRO A 23 6.78 2.51 -15.30
C PRO A 23 7.38 2.94 -16.64
N PRO A 24 7.71 4.24 -16.80
CA PRO A 24 8.34 4.73 -18.01
C PRO A 24 9.68 4.02 -18.26
N ALA A 25 10.04 3.84 -19.53
CA ALA A 25 11.32 3.25 -19.90
C ALA A 25 12.48 4.03 -19.26
N GLY A 26 13.40 3.31 -18.59
CA GLY A 26 14.51 3.91 -17.86
C GLY A 26 14.18 4.37 -16.43
N ALA A 27 13.06 3.93 -15.84
CA ALA A 27 12.77 4.20 -14.44
C ALA A 27 13.86 3.66 -13.49
N ASP A 28 14.33 4.51 -12.59
CA ASP A 28 15.33 4.19 -11.58
C ASP A 28 14.66 3.67 -10.29
N PHE A 29 14.67 2.35 -10.12
CA PHE A 29 14.10 1.68 -8.94
C PHE A 29 14.87 2.01 -7.66
N THR A 30 16.19 2.22 -7.74
CA THR A 30 17.02 2.59 -6.60
C THR A 30 16.60 3.95 -6.08
N ARG A 31 16.37 4.92 -6.96
CA ARG A 31 15.83 6.23 -6.59
C ARG A 31 14.42 6.14 -6.01
N ALA A 32 13.57 5.25 -6.52
CA ALA A 32 12.19 5.08 -6.06
C ALA A 32 12.07 4.52 -4.63
N THR A 33 13.13 3.91 -4.07
CA THR A 33 13.14 3.39 -2.68
C THR A 33 12.79 4.45 -1.64
N ARG A 34 13.08 5.74 -1.90
CA ARG A 34 12.70 6.85 -1.01
C ARG A 34 11.18 7.02 -0.85
N ALA A 35 10.39 6.53 -1.80
CA ALA A 35 8.93 6.56 -1.75
C ALA A 35 8.33 5.32 -1.07
N TYR A 36 9.13 4.27 -0.79
CA TYR A 36 8.65 3.03 -0.17
C TYR A 36 8.04 3.26 1.22
N PRO A 37 8.64 4.08 2.11
CA PRO A 37 8.04 4.36 3.41
C PRO A 37 6.67 5.03 3.31
N LEU A 38 6.48 5.89 2.29
CA LEU A 38 5.20 6.59 2.09
C LEU A 38 4.13 5.67 1.51
N VAL A 39 4.48 4.78 0.59
CA VAL A 39 3.57 3.73 0.13
C VAL A 39 3.21 2.77 1.27
N GLY A 40 4.21 2.36 2.07
CA GLY A 40 3.99 1.54 3.27
C GLY A 40 3.08 2.21 4.29
N ALA A 41 3.26 3.51 4.53
CA ALA A 41 2.38 4.29 5.41
C ALA A 41 0.94 4.34 4.87
N ALA A 42 0.75 4.48 3.55
CA ALA A 42 -0.57 4.46 2.94
C ALA A 42 -1.26 3.09 3.06
N LEU A 43 -0.51 2.00 2.85
CA LEU A 43 -1.01 0.63 3.05
C LEU A 43 -1.38 0.38 4.52
N GLY A 44 -0.50 0.78 5.44
CA GLY A 44 -0.75 0.70 6.88
C GLY A 44 -1.96 1.51 7.32
N ALA A 45 -2.16 2.71 6.76
CA ALA A 45 -3.34 3.53 7.01
C ALA A 45 -4.62 2.86 6.49
N GLY A 46 -4.57 2.21 5.33
CA GLY A 46 -5.70 1.42 4.80
C GLY A 46 -6.07 0.27 5.73
N ALA A 47 -5.09 -0.53 6.14
CA ALA A 47 -5.29 -1.66 7.05
C ALA A 47 -5.75 -1.23 8.45
N GLY A 48 -5.14 -0.17 8.99
CA GLY A 48 -5.53 0.44 10.25
C GLY A 48 -6.93 1.03 10.21
N GLY A 49 -7.34 1.61 9.08
CA GLY A 49 -8.70 2.07 8.85
C GLY A 49 -9.71 0.92 8.90
N VAL A 50 -9.39 -0.23 8.29
CA VAL A 50 -10.22 -1.44 8.38
C VAL A 50 -10.34 -1.93 9.83
N LEU A 51 -9.22 -1.98 10.56
CA LEU A 51 -9.24 -2.35 11.97
C LEU A 51 -10.06 -1.38 12.83
N TRP A 52 -9.92 -0.08 12.59
CA TRP A 52 -10.70 0.96 13.26
C TRP A 52 -12.19 0.75 13.01
N ILE A 53 -12.60 0.61 11.75
CA ILE A 53 -14.01 0.40 11.38
C ILE A 53 -14.56 -0.88 12.01
N ALA A 54 -13.78 -1.97 12.02
CA ALA A 54 -14.15 -3.20 12.69
C ALA A 54 -14.37 -3.00 14.20
N GLY A 55 -13.52 -2.19 14.84
CA GLY A 55 -13.68 -1.80 16.24
C GLY A 55 -14.96 -0.99 16.50
N LEU A 56 -15.28 -0.04 15.62
CA LEU A 56 -16.54 0.72 15.71
C LEU A 56 -17.78 -0.16 15.50
N ALA A 57 -17.67 -1.20 14.68
CA ALA A 57 -18.72 -2.18 14.47
C ALA A 57 -18.82 -3.24 15.60
N GLY A 58 -17.98 -3.14 16.63
CA GLY A 58 -17.99 -4.04 17.80
C GLY A 58 -17.45 -5.44 17.52
N LEU A 59 -16.67 -5.63 16.45
CA LEU A 59 -16.09 -6.94 16.14
C LEU A 59 -15.06 -7.33 17.21
N PRO A 60 -14.95 -8.64 17.53
CA PRO A 60 -13.83 -9.15 18.32
C PRO A 60 -12.49 -8.79 17.67
N ALA A 61 -11.49 -8.46 18.50
CA ALA A 61 -10.17 -8.01 18.02
C ALA A 61 -9.53 -9.00 17.02
N LEU A 62 -9.74 -10.29 17.22
CA LEU A 62 -9.23 -11.33 16.31
C LEU A 62 -9.86 -11.23 14.91
N ALA A 63 -11.18 -11.03 14.83
CA ALA A 63 -11.88 -10.85 13.56
C ALA A 63 -11.46 -9.56 12.86
N GLY A 64 -11.32 -8.46 13.60
CA GLY A 64 -10.78 -7.20 13.07
C GLY A 64 -9.35 -7.34 12.56
N GLY A 65 -8.51 -8.10 13.26
CA GLY A 65 -7.15 -8.42 12.83
C GLY A 65 -7.11 -9.18 11.51
N PHE A 66 -7.95 -10.22 11.35
CA PHE A 66 -8.07 -10.95 10.08
C PHE A 66 -8.53 -10.04 8.93
N LEU A 67 -9.47 -9.13 9.18
CA LEU A 67 -9.91 -8.17 8.17
C LEU A 67 -8.80 -7.19 7.77
N ALA A 68 -8.02 -6.69 8.74
CA ALA A 68 -6.91 -5.79 8.47
C ALA A 68 -5.79 -6.47 7.67
N VAL A 69 -5.44 -7.71 8.03
CA VAL A 69 -4.48 -8.52 7.27
C VAL A 69 -5.02 -8.87 5.89
N GLY A 70 -6.28 -9.27 5.77
CA GLY A 70 -6.94 -9.54 4.50
C GLY A 70 -6.96 -8.31 3.58
N ALA A 71 -7.20 -7.12 4.14
CA ALA A 71 -7.11 -5.86 3.41
C ALA A 71 -5.69 -5.60 2.89
N LEU A 72 -4.65 -5.85 3.71
CA LEU A 72 -3.26 -5.77 3.24
C LEU A 72 -3.00 -6.76 2.11
N ILE A 73 -3.39 -8.02 2.27
CA ILE A 73 -3.24 -9.05 1.24
C ILE A 73 -3.90 -8.61 -0.07
N LEU A 74 -5.10 -8.04 -0.02
CA LEU A 74 -5.78 -7.53 -1.22
C LEU A 74 -5.06 -6.35 -1.86
N LEU A 75 -4.54 -5.41 -1.04
CA LEU A 75 -3.82 -4.23 -1.52
C LEU A 75 -2.43 -4.56 -2.08
N THR A 76 -1.73 -5.53 -1.47
CA THR A 76 -0.38 -5.94 -1.87
C THR A 76 -0.36 -7.13 -2.82
N GLY A 77 -1.46 -7.87 -2.92
CA GLY A 77 -1.56 -9.12 -3.66
C GLY A 77 -0.63 -10.23 -3.16
N ALA A 78 -0.45 -10.29 -1.84
CA ALA A 78 0.36 -11.30 -1.15
C ALA A 78 -0.28 -12.70 -1.16
#